data_AF-A0A2I0THE1-F1
#
_entry.id   AF-A0A2I0THE1-F1
#
_cell.length_a   1.000
_cell.length_b   1.000
_cell.length_c   1.000
_cell.angle_alpha   90.00
_cell.angle_beta   90.00
_cell.angle_gamma   90.00
#
_symmetry.space_group_name_H-M   'P 1'
#
loop_
_entity.id
_entity.type
_entity.pdbx_description
1 polymer ?
#
loop_
_entity_poly.entity_id
_entity_poly.type
_entity_poly.pdbx_seq_one_letter_code
_entity_poly.pdbx_strand_id
1 'polypeptide(L)'
;MRHLVQHQITPLSLRSVRVSPEAITEQGSDVCCRVEEDRIARNRKTIVCPMIDVIDHDHFGYETQAGDAMRGAFDWEMYYKRIPIPPELQKLDPSDPFESPVMAGGLFAVDRKWFWELGGYDAGLEIWGGEQYEISFKVWMCGGRMEDIPCSRVGHIYRKYVPYKVPTGVSLARNLKRVAEVWMDEYAEYIYQRRPEYRHLSAGDVAAQKELRNNLNCKSFKWFMNEVAWDLPKFYPPVEPPAAAWGEIRNVGTGLCVDTKHGALGSPLRLENCVKDRGETAWNNVQVVLKEVIEEDHAY
;
A
#
# COMPACT_ATOMS: atom_id res chain seq x y z
N MET A 1 -26.13 -8.41 3.79
CA MET A 1 -24.95 -7.97 3.01
C MET A 1 -23.81 -7.39 3.87
N ARG A 2 -23.76 -7.62 5.20
CA ARG A 2 -22.70 -7.09 6.11
C ARG A 2 -21.53 -8.07 6.35
N HIS A 3 -21.46 -9.19 5.64
CA HIS A 3 -20.53 -10.29 5.93
C HIS A 3 -19.51 -10.61 4.82
N LEU A 4 -19.45 -9.84 3.73
CA LEU A 4 -18.63 -10.19 2.56
C LEU A 4 -17.11 -10.13 2.82
N VAL A 5 -16.62 -9.15 3.58
CA VAL A 5 -15.17 -8.99 3.85
C VAL A 5 -14.61 -10.13 4.70
N GLN A 6 -15.38 -10.63 5.69
CA GLN A 6 -14.95 -11.76 6.51
C GLN A 6 -14.99 -13.12 5.77
N HIS A 7 -15.76 -13.22 4.67
CA HIS A 7 -15.92 -14.45 3.89
C HIS A 7 -14.91 -14.59 2.74
N GLN A 8 -14.09 -13.57 2.45
CA GLN A 8 -12.91 -13.68 1.59
C GLN A 8 -11.75 -14.40 2.29
N ILE A 9 -12.04 -15.38 3.15
CA ILE A 9 -11.00 -16.17 3.81
C ILE A 9 -11.46 -17.62 3.81
N THR A 10 -10.94 -18.41 2.88
CA THR A 10 -11.25 -19.83 2.77
C THR A 10 -10.40 -20.65 3.74
N PRO A 11 -11.01 -21.58 4.49
CA PRO A 11 -10.25 -22.53 5.28
C PRO A 11 -9.68 -23.61 4.35
N LEU A 12 -8.36 -23.61 4.12
CA LEU A 12 -7.65 -24.80 3.70
C LEU A 12 -7.33 -25.61 4.97
N SER A 13 -7.90 -26.81 5.07
CA SER A 13 -7.55 -27.80 6.10
C SER A 13 -6.12 -28.27 5.81
N LEU A 14 -5.15 -28.19 6.73
CA LEU A 14 -5.11 -28.91 8.00
C LEU A 14 -4.28 -28.16 9.05
N ARG A 15 -4.99 -27.64 10.07
CA ARG A 15 -4.52 -27.02 11.33
C ARG A 15 -3.99 -25.58 11.21
N SER A 16 -4.94 -24.66 11.43
CA SER A 16 -4.81 -23.27 11.94
C SER A 16 -4.45 -22.11 10.99
N VAL A 17 -4.06 -22.31 9.74
CA VAL A 17 -3.70 -21.19 8.84
C VAL A 17 -4.86 -20.80 7.92
N ARG A 18 -5.17 -19.51 7.83
CA ARG A 18 -6.21 -18.93 6.95
C ARG A 18 -5.56 -18.21 5.76
N VAL A 19 -5.99 -18.52 4.52
CA VAL A 19 -5.55 -17.87 3.28
C VAL A 19 -6.74 -17.17 2.60
N SER A 20 -6.54 -15.93 2.17
CA SER A 20 -7.54 -15.17 1.41
C SER A 20 -7.61 -15.65 -0.06
N PRO A 21 -8.79 -15.96 -0.62
CA PRO A 21 -8.94 -16.33 -2.02
C PRO A 21 -9.18 -15.07 -2.86
N GLU A 22 -8.14 -14.57 -3.51
CA GLU A 22 -8.32 -13.76 -4.71
C GLU A 22 -8.40 -14.64 -5.96
N ALA A 23 -9.24 -14.22 -6.90
CA ALA A 23 -9.72 -15.03 -8.01
C ALA A 23 -8.64 -15.19 -9.09
N ILE A 24 -8.19 -16.44 -9.27
CA ILE A 24 -7.21 -16.95 -10.23
C ILE A 24 -5.78 -16.76 -9.73
N THR A 25 -5.36 -17.68 -8.87
CA THR A 25 -4.00 -17.80 -8.36
C THR A 25 -3.39 -19.13 -8.78
N GLU A 26 -2.10 -19.11 -9.10
CA GLU A 26 -1.28 -20.33 -9.26
C GLU A 26 -0.27 -20.36 -8.12
N GLN A 27 -0.35 -21.41 -7.29
CA GLN A 27 0.50 -21.56 -6.11
C GLN A 27 1.83 -22.20 -6.50
N GLY A 28 2.94 -21.64 -5.99
CA GLY A 28 4.27 -22.23 -6.14
C GLY A 28 4.42 -23.60 -5.44
N SER A 29 5.64 -24.14 -5.45
CA SER A 29 5.94 -25.49 -4.97
C SER A 29 5.58 -25.78 -3.49
N ASP A 30 5.17 -27.02 -3.18
CA ASP A 30 4.80 -27.53 -1.84
C ASP A 30 5.83 -27.32 -0.72
N VAL A 31 7.10 -27.06 -1.09
CA VAL A 31 8.17 -26.79 -0.12
C VAL A 31 8.00 -25.40 0.49
N CYS A 32 7.50 -24.44 -0.28
CA CYS A 32 7.45 -23.04 0.13
C CYS A 32 6.23 -22.74 1.01
N CYS A 33 5.11 -23.44 0.80
CA CYS A 33 3.97 -23.41 1.72
C CYS A 33 4.35 -23.90 3.13
N ARG A 34 5.27 -24.87 3.22
CA ARG A 34 5.79 -25.32 4.53
C ARG A 34 6.64 -24.25 5.23
N VAL A 35 7.28 -23.36 4.49
CA VAL A 35 8.03 -22.24 5.09
C VAL A 35 7.06 -21.25 5.74
N GLU A 36 5.96 -20.89 5.06
CA GLU A 36 4.92 -20.03 5.65
C GLU A 36 4.36 -20.64 6.96
N GLU A 37 4.04 -21.93 6.93
CA GLU A 37 3.56 -22.65 8.10
C GLU A 37 4.59 -22.70 9.23
N ASP A 38 5.87 -22.96 8.92
CA ASP A 38 6.96 -22.97 9.89
C ASP A 38 7.15 -21.60 10.54
N ARG A 39 7.03 -20.50 9.78
CA ARG A 39 7.08 -19.14 10.33
C ARG A 39 5.97 -18.88 11.34
N ILE A 40 4.73 -19.24 11.01
CA ILE A 40 3.59 -19.11 11.93
C ILE A 40 3.74 -20.04 13.13
N ALA A 41 4.26 -21.26 12.94
CA ALA A 41 4.49 -22.22 14.01
C ALA A 41 5.53 -21.71 15.02
N ARG A 42 6.59 -21.04 14.55
CA ARG A 42 7.61 -20.40 15.40
C ARG A 42 7.09 -19.15 16.10
N ASN A 43 6.28 -18.35 15.41
CA ASN A 43 5.62 -17.19 16.01
C ASN A 43 4.17 -17.08 15.54
N ARG A 44 3.25 -17.52 16.40
CA ARG A 44 1.80 -17.51 16.15
C ARG A 44 1.24 -16.11 15.83
N LYS A 45 1.92 -15.04 16.28
CA LYS A 45 1.49 -13.65 16.06
C LYS A 45 2.08 -13.03 14.79
N THR A 46 2.78 -13.80 13.96
CA THR A 46 3.24 -13.37 12.64
C THR A 46 2.16 -13.63 11.59
N ILE A 47 1.86 -12.62 10.78
CA ILE A 47 1.19 -12.79 9.49
C ILE A 47 2.28 -12.92 8.42
N VAL A 48 2.13 -13.89 7.54
CA VAL A 48 3.07 -14.10 6.43
C VAL A 48 2.40 -13.86 5.08
N CYS A 49 3.09 -13.24 4.14
CA CYS A 49 2.60 -13.04 2.78
C CYS A 49 3.56 -13.69 1.77
N PRO A 50 3.05 -14.37 0.73
CA PRO A 50 3.88 -14.78 -0.38
C PRO A 50 4.29 -13.57 -1.23
N MET A 51 5.32 -13.75 -2.06
CA MET A 51 5.56 -12.88 -3.21
C MET A 51 4.40 -13.00 -4.18
N ILE A 52 3.87 -11.85 -4.59
CA ILE A 52 2.77 -11.79 -5.55
C ILE A 52 3.37 -11.50 -6.91
N ASP A 53 3.32 -12.48 -7.80
CA ASP A 53 3.78 -12.36 -9.17
C ASP A 53 2.63 -11.91 -10.09
N VAL A 54 3.00 -11.35 -11.23
CA VAL A 54 2.05 -10.88 -12.23
C VAL A 54 1.76 -12.02 -13.19
N ILE A 55 0.47 -12.31 -13.36
CA ILE A 55 -0.02 -13.01 -14.54
C ILE A 55 -0.63 -11.94 -15.45
N ASP A 56 -0.01 -11.69 -16.60
CA ASP A 56 -0.45 -10.65 -17.52
C ASP A 56 -1.90 -10.89 -17.98
N HIS A 57 -2.73 -9.83 -17.98
CA HIS A 57 -4.15 -9.98 -18.25
C HIS A 57 -4.48 -10.18 -19.74
N ASP A 58 -3.55 -9.87 -20.65
CA ASP A 58 -3.73 -10.00 -22.09
C ASP A 58 -3.17 -11.33 -22.62
N HIS A 59 -1.97 -11.73 -22.18
CA HIS A 59 -1.28 -12.92 -22.68
C HIS A 59 -0.98 -13.99 -21.61
N PHE A 60 -1.37 -13.79 -20.35
CA PHE A 60 -1.20 -14.75 -19.24
C PHE A 60 0.27 -15.17 -19.01
N GLY A 61 1.22 -14.32 -19.39
CA GLY A 61 2.62 -14.55 -19.07
C GLY A 61 2.85 -14.38 -17.57
N TYR A 62 3.66 -15.27 -16.99
CA TYR A 62 4.04 -15.22 -15.59
C TYR A 62 5.37 -14.46 -15.44
N GLU A 63 5.36 -13.37 -14.70
CA GLU A 63 6.56 -12.58 -14.42
C GLU A 63 6.54 -12.02 -13.00
N THR A 64 7.73 -11.75 -12.46
CA THR A 64 7.82 -11.07 -11.17
C THR A 64 7.42 -9.61 -11.31
N GLN A 65 6.86 -9.03 -10.26
CA GLN A 65 6.65 -7.58 -10.24
C GLN A 65 7.99 -6.85 -10.36
N ALA A 66 7.99 -5.67 -10.99
CA ALA A 66 9.18 -4.81 -11.05
C ALA A 66 9.78 -4.59 -9.65
N GLY A 67 11.09 -4.78 -9.53
CA GLY A 67 11.82 -4.71 -8.25
C GLY A 67 11.71 -5.95 -7.35
N ASP A 68 10.95 -6.98 -7.74
CA ASP A 68 10.79 -8.27 -7.04
C ASP A 68 10.52 -8.13 -5.52
N ALA A 69 11.47 -8.50 -4.66
CA ALA A 69 11.33 -8.36 -3.21
C ALA A 69 11.36 -6.88 -2.80
N MET A 70 10.19 -6.33 -2.45
CA MET A 70 10.01 -4.95 -2.02
C MET A 70 9.10 -4.90 -0.79
N ARG A 71 9.28 -3.88 0.05
CA ARG A 71 8.43 -3.63 1.21
C ARG A 71 7.15 -2.95 0.79
N GLY A 72 6.01 -3.38 1.34
CA GLY A 72 4.74 -2.71 1.11
C GLY A 72 4.61 -1.44 1.96
N ALA A 73 4.08 -0.40 1.34
CA ALA A 73 3.96 0.96 1.87
C ALA A 73 2.69 1.63 1.34
N PHE A 74 2.55 2.92 1.60
CA PHE A 74 1.47 3.75 1.05
C PHE A 74 1.92 5.19 0.83
N ASP A 75 1.23 5.88 -0.06
CA ASP A 75 1.24 7.35 -0.07
C ASP A 75 0.16 7.92 0.85
N TRP A 76 0.21 9.21 1.13
CA TRP A 76 -0.76 9.89 1.99
C TRP A 76 -2.14 10.11 1.34
N GLU A 77 -2.40 9.53 0.16
CA GLU A 77 -3.75 9.33 -0.38
C GLU A 77 -4.26 7.89 -0.13
N MET A 78 -3.48 7.08 0.59
CA MET A 78 -3.73 5.67 0.89
C MET A 78 -3.80 4.79 -0.35
N TYR A 79 -3.01 5.10 -1.39
CA TYR A 79 -2.69 4.14 -2.43
C TYR A 79 -1.55 3.24 -1.98
N TYR A 80 -1.69 1.94 -2.22
CA TYR A 80 -0.65 0.96 -1.93
C TYR A 80 0.57 1.24 -2.80
N LYS A 81 1.76 1.18 -2.19
CA LYS A 81 3.05 1.37 -2.85
C LYS A 81 3.98 0.22 -2.49
N ARG A 82 4.98 0.01 -3.33
CA ARG A 82 6.12 -0.86 -3.04
C ARG A 82 7.38 0.02 -3.02
N ILE A 83 8.17 -0.09 -1.96
CA ILE A 83 9.43 0.63 -1.79
C ILE A 83 10.59 -0.38 -1.62
N PRO A 84 11.81 -0.05 -2.09
CA PRO A 84 12.94 -0.97 -2.01
C PRO A 84 13.29 -1.30 -0.55
N ILE A 85 13.82 -2.49 -0.30
CA ILE A 85 14.31 -2.87 1.03
C ILE A 85 15.57 -2.05 1.34
N PRO A 86 15.58 -1.21 2.41
CA PRO A 86 16.76 -0.47 2.81
C PRO A 86 17.96 -1.41 3.05
N PRO A 87 19.20 -1.02 2.70
CA PRO A 87 20.37 -1.90 2.85
C PRO A 87 20.54 -2.48 4.26
N GLU A 88 20.23 -1.70 5.30
CA GLU A 88 20.29 -2.11 6.71
C GLU A 88 19.25 -3.18 7.11
N LEU A 89 18.19 -3.37 6.30
CA LEU A 89 17.16 -4.39 6.52
C LEU A 89 17.32 -5.61 5.61
N GLN A 90 18.25 -5.56 4.64
CA GLN A 90 18.51 -6.70 3.75
C GLN A 90 19.06 -7.88 4.55
N LYS A 91 18.52 -9.07 4.25
CA LYS A 91 18.98 -10.32 4.86
C LYS A 91 20.25 -10.79 4.14
N LEU A 92 21.07 -11.55 4.87
CA LEU A 92 22.28 -12.15 4.30
C LEU A 92 21.91 -13.12 3.16
N ASP A 93 20.90 -13.95 3.39
CA ASP A 93 20.27 -14.75 2.34
C ASP A 93 19.05 -13.97 1.80
N PRO A 94 19.04 -13.55 0.52
CA PRO A 94 17.92 -12.80 -0.04
C PRO A 94 16.62 -13.63 -0.14
N SER A 95 16.68 -14.94 0.07
CA SER A 95 15.51 -15.81 0.14
C SER A 95 14.87 -15.88 1.53
N ASP A 96 15.54 -15.34 2.56
CA ASP A 96 15.01 -15.32 3.92
C ASP A 96 13.80 -14.36 4.06
N PRO A 97 12.85 -14.68 4.94
CA PRO A 97 11.74 -13.79 5.27
C PRO A 97 12.19 -12.40 5.71
N PHE A 98 11.52 -11.37 5.20
CA PHE A 98 11.78 -9.97 5.55
C PHE A 98 10.51 -9.27 6.05
N GLU A 99 10.69 -8.26 6.90
CA GLU A 99 9.56 -7.52 7.48
C GLU A 99 8.93 -6.55 6.48
N SER A 100 7.60 -6.52 6.42
CA SER A 100 6.84 -5.64 5.54
C SER A 100 5.88 -4.77 6.37
N PRO A 101 5.88 -3.43 6.22
CA PRO A 101 4.96 -2.57 6.97
C PRO A 101 3.49 -2.78 6.62
N VAL A 102 3.19 -3.00 5.33
CA VAL A 102 1.84 -3.15 4.81
C VAL A 102 1.75 -4.29 3.79
N MET A 103 0.81 -5.21 3.96
CA MET A 103 0.55 -6.25 2.93
C MET A 103 -0.24 -5.68 1.74
N ALA A 104 -0.15 -6.32 0.58
CA ALA A 104 -1.00 -5.96 -0.57
C ALA A 104 -2.50 -6.19 -0.27
N GLY A 105 -2.82 -7.26 0.47
CA GLY A 105 -4.15 -7.55 1.01
C GLY A 105 -4.64 -8.95 0.69
N GLY A 106 -4.71 -9.28 -0.60
CA GLY A 106 -5.41 -10.47 -1.10
C GLY A 106 -4.81 -11.83 -0.76
N LEU A 107 -3.52 -11.88 -0.42
CA LEU A 107 -2.76 -13.12 -0.25
C LEU A 107 -1.91 -13.02 1.02
N PHE A 108 -2.28 -13.78 2.04
CA PHE A 108 -1.55 -13.88 3.30
C PHE A 108 -1.99 -15.12 4.06
N ALA A 109 -1.20 -15.53 5.05
CA ALA A 109 -1.44 -16.63 5.95
C ALA A 109 -1.35 -16.14 7.41
N VAL A 110 -2.30 -16.54 8.25
CA VAL A 110 -2.36 -16.14 9.66
C VAL A 110 -2.91 -17.26 10.54
N ASP A 111 -2.40 -17.36 11.78
CA ASP A 111 -3.02 -18.21 12.80
C ASP A 111 -4.47 -17.77 13.06
N ARG A 112 -5.40 -18.71 12.91
CA ARG A 112 -6.84 -18.45 13.07
C ARG A 112 -7.17 -17.84 14.42
N LYS A 113 -6.53 -18.28 15.50
CA LYS A 113 -6.83 -17.75 16.83
C LYS A 113 -6.33 -16.31 16.94
N TRP A 114 -5.14 -16.03 16.42
CA TRP A 114 -4.57 -14.68 16.37
C TRP A 114 -5.44 -13.72 15.55
N PHE A 115 -5.92 -14.15 14.38
CA PHE A 115 -6.83 -13.35 13.57
C PHE A 115 -8.07 -12.89 14.33
N TRP A 116 -8.68 -13.78 15.12
CA TRP A 116 -9.85 -13.42 15.94
C TRP A 116 -9.50 -12.69 17.23
N GLU A 117 -8.31 -12.90 17.80
CA GLU A 117 -7.78 -12.07 18.89
C GLU A 117 -7.61 -10.60 18.42
N LEU A 118 -7.23 -10.38 17.16
CA LEU A 118 -7.22 -9.05 16.52
C LEU A 118 -8.61 -8.51 16.14
N GLY A 119 -9.69 -9.25 16.41
CA GLY A 119 -11.06 -8.90 16.04
C GLY A 119 -11.41 -9.10 14.57
N GLY A 120 -10.55 -9.78 13.79
CA GLY A 120 -10.68 -9.91 12.34
C GLY A 120 -10.66 -8.56 11.63
N TYR A 121 -11.34 -8.47 10.48
CA TYR A 121 -11.57 -7.19 9.79
C TYR A 121 -12.72 -6.40 10.42
N ASP A 122 -12.64 -5.07 10.35
CA ASP A 122 -13.74 -4.18 10.71
C ASP A 122 -14.96 -4.47 9.84
N ALA A 123 -16.03 -4.94 10.48
CA ALA A 123 -17.29 -5.27 9.82
C ALA A 123 -17.99 -4.05 9.17
N GLY A 124 -17.54 -2.83 9.47
CA GLY A 124 -17.99 -1.61 8.81
C GLY A 124 -17.30 -1.31 7.47
N LEU A 125 -16.23 -2.04 7.13
CA LEU A 125 -15.60 -1.98 5.82
C LEU A 125 -16.52 -2.59 4.76
N GLU A 126 -16.65 -1.87 3.65
CA GLU A 126 -17.45 -2.29 2.50
C GLU A 126 -16.57 -2.96 1.44
N ILE A 127 -17.23 -3.70 0.54
CA ILE A 127 -16.75 -4.35 -0.69
C ILE A 127 -15.24 -4.47 -0.90
N TRP A 128 -14.50 -3.37 -1.06
CA TRP A 128 -13.07 -3.39 -1.37
C TRP A 128 -12.32 -2.17 -0.82
N GLY A 129 -11.11 -2.41 -0.33
CA GLY A 129 -10.09 -1.43 0.02
C GLY A 129 -10.19 -0.92 1.45
N GLY A 130 -9.06 -0.86 2.13
CA GLY A 130 -8.92 -0.46 3.54
C GLY A 130 -8.53 -1.63 4.44
N GLU A 131 -9.02 -2.83 4.16
CA GLU A 131 -8.79 -4.05 4.95
C GLU A 131 -7.31 -4.40 5.07
N GLN A 132 -6.52 -4.19 4.02
CA GLN A 132 -5.08 -4.44 4.04
C GLN A 132 -4.35 -3.51 5.00
N TYR A 133 -4.75 -2.24 5.07
CA TYR A 133 -4.17 -1.26 5.99
C TYR A 133 -4.59 -1.57 7.43
N GLU A 134 -5.87 -1.84 7.63
CA GLU A 134 -6.41 -2.17 8.95
C GLU A 134 -5.67 -3.34 9.60
N ILE A 135 -5.54 -4.47 8.88
CA ILE A 135 -4.90 -5.66 9.44
C ILE A 135 -3.38 -5.47 9.60
N SER A 136 -2.73 -4.72 8.71
CA SER A 136 -1.31 -4.39 8.81
C SER A 136 -1.02 -3.55 10.06
N PHE A 137 -1.83 -2.52 10.32
CA PHE A 137 -1.68 -1.67 11.50
C PHE A 137 -2.01 -2.46 12.78
N LYS A 138 -3.08 -3.26 12.77
CA LYS A 138 -3.42 -4.18 13.88
C LYS A 138 -2.25 -5.08 14.24
N VAL A 139 -1.68 -5.79 13.26
CA VAL A 139 -0.65 -6.80 13.56
C VAL A 139 0.59 -6.15 14.18
N TRP A 140 1.07 -5.04 13.62
CA TRP A 140 2.26 -4.36 14.12
C TRP A 140 2.02 -3.65 15.46
N MET A 141 0.97 -2.83 15.54
CA MET A 141 0.71 -2.01 16.72
C MET A 141 0.28 -2.86 17.92
N CYS A 142 -0.35 -4.01 17.71
CA CYS A 142 -0.90 -4.86 18.78
C CYS A 142 0.00 -6.07 19.12
N GLY A 143 1.29 -6.00 18.77
CA GLY A 143 2.33 -6.94 19.26
C GLY A 143 2.50 -8.23 18.45
N GLY A 144 2.06 -8.23 17.20
CA GLY A 144 2.43 -9.21 16.18
C GLY A 144 3.47 -8.67 15.21
N ARG A 145 3.64 -9.36 14.09
CA ARG A 145 4.62 -9.05 13.04
C ARG A 145 4.05 -9.38 11.67
N MET A 146 4.62 -8.80 10.63
CA MET A 146 4.27 -9.12 9.25
C MET A 146 5.52 -9.35 8.43
N GLU A 147 5.55 -10.49 7.73
CA GLU A 147 6.72 -10.94 6.99
C GLU A 147 6.32 -11.36 5.58
N ASP A 148 7.12 -10.95 4.62
CA ASP A 148 7.06 -11.38 3.23
C ASP A 148 8.04 -12.55 3.07
N ILE A 149 7.62 -13.62 2.38
CA ILE A 149 8.36 -14.89 2.26
C ILE A 149 8.84 -15.07 0.82
N PRO A 150 10.09 -14.70 0.46
CA PRO A 150 10.58 -14.74 -0.92
C PRO A 150 10.47 -16.12 -1.60
N CYS A 151 10.64 -17.20 -0.84
CA CYS A 151 10.50 -18.56 -1.33
C CYS A 151 9.07 -18.90 -1.75
N SER A 152 8.05 -18.32 -1.10
CA SER A 152 6.64 -18.58 -1.43
C SER A 152 6.16 -17.57 -2.46
N ARG A 153 5.73 -18.03 -3.63
CA ARG A 153 5.30 -17.16 -4.74
C ARG A 153 3.93 -17.59 -5.26
N VAL A 154 3.08 -16.62 -5.53
CA VAL A 154 1.73 -16.82 -6.04
C VAL A 154 1.49 -15.85 -7.18
N GLY A 155 1.14 -16.37 -8.35
CA GLY A 155 0.77 -15.53 -9.50
C GLY A 155 -0.63 -14.94 -9.30
N HIS A 156 -0.81 -13.67 -9.64
CA HIS A 156 -2.08 -12.95 -9.56
C HIS A 156 -2.35 -12.15 -10.84
N ILE A 157 -3.59 -12.23 -11.35
CA ILE A 157 -4.02 -11.47 -12.53
C ILE A 157 -4.48 -10.07 -12.10
N TYR A 158 -3.63 -9.07 -12.36
CA TYR A 158 -4.02 -7.66 -12.18
C TYR A 158 -4.98 -7.24 -13.29
N ARG A 159 -6.23 -6.97 -12.91
CA ARG A 159 -7.29 -6.65 -13.87
C ARG A 159 -7.06 -5.26 -14.48
N LYS A 160 -7.23 -5.16 -15.80
CA LYS A 160 -7.24 -3.87 -16.51
C LYS A 160 -8.32 -2.90 -16.03
N TYR A 161 -9.47 -3.42 -15.61
CA TYR A 161 -10.57 -2.67 -15.03
C TYR A 161 -11.40 -3.56 -14.10
N VAL A 162 -12.12 -2.94 -13.15
CA VAL A 162 -13.02 -3.65 -12.23
C VAL A 162 -14.29 -4.07 -12.98
N PRO A 163 -14.58 -5.38 -13.14
CA PRO A 163 -15.67 -5.85 -14.01
C PRO A 163 -17.05 -5.86 -13.34
N TYR A 164 -17.12 -5.67 -12.02
CA TYR A 164 -18.36 -5.69 -11.26
C TYR A 164 -18.86 -4.28 -10.92
N LYS A 165 -20.19 -4.14 -10.81
CA LYS A 165 -20.80 -2.88 -10.39
C LYS A 165 -20.69 -2.75 -8.87
N VAL A 166 -20.11 -1.65 -8.42
CA VAL A 166 -20.14 -1.23 -7.02
C VAL A 166 -21.52 -0.61 -6.76
N PRO A 167 -22.29 -1.07 -5.76
CA PRO A 167 -23.59 -0.48 -5.41
C PRO A 167 -23.45 1.00 -5.06
N THR A 168 -24.50 1.77 -5.37
CA THR A 168 -24.56 3.19 -5.05
C THR A 168 -24.45 3.42 -3.54
N GLY A 169 -23.58 4.34 -3.14
CA GLY A 169 -23.34 4.68 -1.73
C GLY A 169 -22.19 3.91 -1.07
N VAL A 170 -21.59 2.93 -1.75
CA VAL A 170 -20.33 2.30 -1.32
C VAL A 170 -19.16 3.19 -1.70
N SER A 171 -18.25 3.45 -0.77
CA SER A 171 -17.14 4.36 -1.00
C SER A 171 -15.85 3.89 -0.35
N LEU A 172 -14.80 3.72 -1.16
CA LEU A 172 -13.42 3.51 -0.69
C LEU A 172 -13.01 4.59 0.31
N ALA A 173 -13.44 5.84 0.08
CA ALA A 173 -13.16 6.94 1.00
C ALA A 173 -13.71 6.69 2.41
N ARG A 174 -14.89 6.05 2.52
CA ARG A 174 -15.46 5.71 3.82
C ARG A 174 -14.62 4.66 4.54
N ASN A 175 -14.21 3.61 3.82
CA ASN A 175 -13.36 2.56 4.38
C ASN A 175 -12.03 3.13 4.86
N LEU A 176 -11.33 3.90 4.02
CA LEU A 176 -10.07 4.54 4.37
C LEU A 176 -10.22 5.50 5.55
N LYS A 177 -11.32 6.27 5.60
CA LYS A 177 -11.60 7.14 6.74
C LYS A 177 -11.79 6.34 8.03
N ARG A 178 -12.51 5.21 8.00
CA ARG A 178 -12.66 4.34 9.18
C ARG A 178 -11.31 3.85 9.70
N VAL A 179 -10.43 3.40 8.80
CA VAL A 179 -9.08 2.96 9.16
C VAL A 179 -8.27 4.12 9.75
N ALA A 180 -8.28 5.28 9.10
CA ALA A 180 -7.55 6.46 9.56
C ALA A 180 -7.99 6.92 10.96
N GLU A 181 -9.30 7.04 11.19
CA GLU A 181 -9.89 7.48 12.46
C GLU A 181 -9.62 6.53 13.63
N VAL A 182 -9.41 5.24 13.36
CA VAL A 182 -9.19 4.23 14.41
C VAL A 182 -7.70 3.99 14.65
N TRP A 183 -6.87 3.97 13.59
CA TRP A 183 -5.51 3.43 13.66
C TRP A 183 -4.42 4.46 13.40
N MET A 184 -4.69 5.58 12.73
CA MET A 184 -3.63 6.47 12.24
C MET A 184 -3.35 7.71 13.12
N ASP A 185 -4.08 7.87 14.22
CA ASP A 185 -3.88 8.96 15.19
C ASP A 185 -3.79 10.35 14.50
N GLU A 186 -2.82 11.18 14.89
CA GLU A 186 -2.57 12.49 14.28
C GLU A 186 -2.19 12.43 12.79
N TYR A 187 -1.73 11.28 12.29
CA TYR A 187 -1.32 11.14 10.90
C TYR A 187 -2.49 11.05 9.92
N ALA A 188 -3.72 10.79 10.41
CA ALA A 188 -4.93 10.89 9.61
C ALA A 188 -5.09 12.29 8.96
N GLU A 189 -4.56 13.32 9.62
CA GLU A 189 -4.58 14.70 9.12
C GLU A 189 -3.83 14.87 7.78
N TYR A 190 -2.74 14.11 7.55
CA TYR A 190 -2.00 14.17 6.29
C TYR A 190 -2.80 13.63 5.10
N ILE A 191 -3.75 12.73 5.36
CA ILE A 191 -4.73 12.28 4.35
C ILE A 191 -5.71 13.40 4.08
N TYR A 192 -6.24 14.03 5.13
CA TYR A 192 -7.25 15.08 5.00
C TYR A 192 -6.74 16.37 4.35
N GLN A 193 -5.43 16.62 4.38
CA GLN A 193 -4.80 17.71 3.64
C GLN A 193 -4.80 17.46 2.12
N ARG A 194 -4.70 16.20 1.69
CA ARG A 194 -4.69 15.80 0.26
C ARG A 194 -6.09 15.48 -0.27
N ARG A 195 -6.97 15.02 0.61
CA ARG A 195 -8.39 14.70 0.35
C ARG A 195 -9.30 15.47 1.31
N PRO A 196 -9.45 16.81 1.17
CA PRO A 196 -10.25 17.63 2.09
C PRO A 196 -11.71 17.19 2.24
N GLU A 197 -12.26 16.54 1.21
CA GLU A 197 -13.60 15.96 1.23
C GLU A 197 -13.78 14.88 2.30
N TYR A 198 -12.69 14.25 2.77
CA TYR A 198 -12.74 13.25 3.83
C TYR A 198 -13.09 13.87 5.18
N ARG A 199 -12.85 15.17 5.42
CA ARG A 199 -13.16 15.80 6.72
C ARG A 199 -14.64 15.72 7.06
N HIS A 200 -15.48 16.03 6.07
CA HIS A 200 -16.94 16.08 6.23
C HIS A 200 -17.62 14.74 5.91
N LEU A 201 -16.86 13.76 5.41
CA LEU A 201 -17.36 12.41 5.18
C LEU A 201 -17.64 11.71 6.52
N SER A 202 -18.82 11.11 6.67
CA SER A 202 -19.11 10.26 7.83
C SER A 202 -18.37 8.93 7.73
N ALA A 203 -17.60 8.57 8.76
CA ALA A 203 -16.98 7.24 8.88
C ALA A 203 -17.98 6.16 9.37
N GLY A 204 -19.22 6.54 9.72
CA GLY A 204 -20.11 5.69 10.50
C GLY A 204 -19.63 5.51 11.95
N ASP A 205 -20.20 4.52 12.65
CA ASP A 205 -19.80 4.21 14.02
C ASP A 205 -18.47 3.42 14.04
N VAL A 206 -17.48 3.96 14.75
CA VAL A 206 -16.14 3.37 14.95
C VAL A 206 -15.84 3.11 16.43
N ALA A 207 -16.81 3.29 17.34
CA ALA A 207 -16.59 3.17 18.78
C ALA A 207 -16.07 1.78 19.17
N ALA A 208 -16.69 0.72 18.66
CA ALA A 208 -16.25 -0.66 18.92
C ALA A 208 -14.83 -0.95 18.43
N GLN A 209 -14.39 -0.34 17.31
CA GLN A 209 -13.04 -0.52 16.79
C GLN A 209 -12.01 0.23 17.64
N LYS A 210 -12.35 1.44 18.12
CA LYS A 210 -11.51 2.20 19.07
C LYS A 210 -11.38 1.46 20.41
N GLU A 211 -12.48 0.88 20.90
CA GLU A 211 -12.48 0.06 22.12
C GLU A 211 -11.61 -1.21 21.94
N LEU A 212 -11.72 -1.89 20.80
CA LEU A 212 -10.87 -3.04 20.47
C LEU A 212 -9.38 -2.66 20.51
N ARG A 213 -8.99 -1.55 19.87
CA ARG A 213 -7.60 -1.05 19.90
C ARG A 213 -7.10 -0.80 21.32
N ASN A 214 -7.94 -0.19 22.16
CA ASN A 214 -7.61 0.06 23.57
C ASN A 214 -7.47 -1.24 24.37
N ASN A 215 -8.41 -2.18 24.21
CA ASN A 215 -8.40 -3.46 24.93
C ASN A 215 -7.20 -4.35 24.57
N LEU A 216 -6.71 -4.25 23.33
CA LEU A 216 -5.50 -4.93 22.87
C LEU A 216 -4.20 -4.25 23.33
N ASN A 217 -4.29 -3.09 24.00
CA ASN A 217 -3.14 -2.30 24.45
C ASN A 217 -2.15 -2.00 23.31
N CYS A 218 -2.69 -1.65 22.13
CA CYS A 218 -1.88 -1.41 20.95
C CYS A 218 -1.03 -0.13 21.11
N LYS A 219 0.12 -0.12 20.47
CA LYS A 219 1.02 1.04 20.37
C LYS A 219 0.39 2.16 19.54
N SER A 220 0.98 3.36 19.58
CA SER A 220 0.56 4.49 18.75
C SER A 220 0.95 4.31 17.29
N PHE A 221 0.28 5.03 16.39
CA PHE A 221 0.67 5.06 14.98
C PHE A 221 2.03 5.73 14.78
N LYS A 222 2.37 6.70 15.63
CA LYS A 222 3.72 7.28 15.68
C LYS A 222 4.80 6.22 15.90
N TRP A 223 4.56 5.25 16.78
CA TRP A 223 5.48 4.12 16.97
C TRP A 223 5.58 3.28 15.69
N PHE A 224 4.46 3.00 15.03
CA PHE A 224 4.47 2.27 13.75
C PHE A 224 5.30 3.01 12.69
N MET A 225 5.09 4.32 12.52
CA MET A 225 5.84 5.13 11.57
C MET A 225 7.33 5.24 11.90
N ASN A 226 7.71 5.23 13.17
CA ASN A 226 9.10 5.39 13.58
C ASN A 226 9.89 4.08 13.62
N GLU A 227 9.25 2.96 13.94
CA GLU A 227 9.94 1.68 14.19
C GLU A 227 9.72 0.66 13.07
N VAL A 228 8.55 0.70 12.40
CA VAL A 228 8.18 -0.28 11.37
C VAL A 228 8.30 0.32 9.97
N ALA A 229 7.73 1.50 9.77
CA ALA A 229 7.60 2.17 8.46
C ALA A 229 8.47 3.43 8.34
N TRP A 230 9.63 3.44 8.99
CA TRP A 230 10.53 4.61 9.06
C TRP A 230 11.10 5.03 7.70
N ASP A 231 11.13 4.12 6.74
CA ASP A 231 11.59 4.30 5.37
C ASP A 231 10.49 4.89 4.45
N LEU A 232 9.22 4.78 4.81
CA LEU A 232 8.09 5.29 4.01
C LEU A 232 8.19 6.81 3.75
N PRO A 233 8.44 7.68 4.77
CA PRO A 233 8.55 9.12 4.55
C PRO A 233 9.67 9.56 3.62
N LYS A 234 10.67 8.70 3.34
CA LYS A 234 11.73 9.01 2.36
C LYS A 234 11.19 9.10 0.94
N PHE A 235 10.16 8.32 0.62
CA PHE A 235 9.53 8.29 -0.71
C PHE A 235 8.22 9.08 -0.75
N TYR A 236 7.46 9.03 0.35
CA TYR A 236 6.15 9.67 0.46
C TYR A 236 6.10 10.49 1.76
N PRO A 237 6.74 11.66 1.80
CA PRO A 237 6.80 12.47 3.02
C PRO A 237 5.39 12.97 3.40
N PRO A 238 5.04 12.96 4.70
CA PRO A 238 3.74 13.48 5.17
C PRO A 238 3.53 14.94 4.77
N VAL A 239 4.62 15.72 4.79
CA VAL A 239 4.69 17.08 4.25
C VAL A 239 5.77 17.10 3.17
N GLU A 240 5.38 17.34 1.93
CA GLU A 240 6.33 17.42 0.81
C GLU A 240 7.29 18.61 0.99
N PRO A 241 8.59 18.45 0.73
CA PRO A 241 9.53 19.57 0.73
C PRO A 241 9.15 20.58 -0.35
N PRO A 242 9.52 21.87 -0.18
CA PRO A 242 9.29 22.87 -1.21
C PRO A 242 10.02 22.47 -2.50
N ALA A 243 9.39 22.75 -3.64
CA ALA A 243 10.01 22.53 -4.95
C ALA A 243 11.27 23.40 -5.11
N ALA A 244 12.33 22.86 -5.73
CA ALA A 244 13.54 23.64 -6.02
C ALA A 244 13.26 24.75 -7.04
N ALA A 245 12.39 24.47 -8.01
CA ALA A 245 11.87 25.44 -8.96
C ALA A 245 10.47 25.05 -9.44
N TRP A 246 9.68 26.06 -9.80
CA TRP A 246 8.39 25.91 -10.46
C TRP A 246 8.22 27.05 -11.47
N GLY A 247 7.49 26.79 -12.56
CA GLY A 247 7.23 27.76 -13.62
C GLY A 247 7.54 27.21 -15.01
N GLU A 248 7.79 28.10 -15.98
CA GLU A 248 8.16 27.73 -17.34
C GLU A 248 9.62 27.24 -17.43
N ILE A 249 9.85 26.17 -18.19
CA ILE A 249 11.21 25.77 -18.57
C ILE A 249 11.52 26.40 -19.93
N ARG A 250 12.33 27.46 -19.92
CA ARG A 250 12.75 28.16 -21.13
C ARG A 250 14.14 27.74 -21.57
N ASN A 251 14.27 27.33 -22.83
CA ASN A 251 15.55 27.06 -23.46
C ASN A 251 16.24 28.38 -23.87
N VAL A 252 17.44 28.64 -23.35
CA VAL A 252 18.17 29.90 -23.60
C VAL A 252 18.57 30.06 -25.08
N GLY A 253 18.92 28.97 -25.77
CA GLY A 253 19.41 29.03 -27.15
C GLY A 253 18.32 29.34 -28.18
N THR A 254 17.11 28.81 -27.98
CA THR A 254 15.98 28.97 -28.90
C THR A 254 14.99 30.04 -28.46
N GLY A 255 15.01 30.43 -27.17
CA GLY A 255 14.01 31.32 -26.57
C GLY A 255 12.62 30.68 -26.39
N LEU A 256 12.46 29.41 -26.78
CA LEU A 256 11.22 28.65 -26.68
C LEU A 256 11.09 27.99 -25.31
N CYS A 257 9.85 27.64 -24.93
CA CYS A 257 9.54 26.97 -23.70
C CYS A 257 9.14 25.51 -23.93
N VAL A 258 9.45 24.65 -22.96
CA VAL A 258 8.98 23.26 -22.95
C VAL A 258 7.47 23.25 -22.75
N ASP A 259 6.76 22.57 -23.64
CA ASP A 259 5.31 22.41 -23.59
C ASP A 259 4.92 20.97 -23.95
N THR A 260 3.84 20.49 -23.34
CA THR A 260 3.33 19.12 -23.56
C THR A 260 2.19 19.07 -24.58
N LYS A 261 1.62 20.21 -25.00
CA LYS A 261 0.40 20.35 -25.82
C LYS A 261 -0.77 19.49 -25.36
N HIS A 262 -0.89 19.24 -24.05
CA HIS A 262 -1.85 18.28 -23.50
C HIS A 262 -1.70 16.86 -24.10
N GLY A 263 -0.49 16.52 -24.55
CA GLY A 263 -0.15 15.22 -25.12
C GLY A 263 -0.41 14.13 -24.09
N ALA A 264 -1.05 13.04 -24.55
CA ALA A 264 -1.26 11.86 -23.74
C ALA A 264 0.06 11.13 -23.48
N LEU A 265 0.00 10.09 -22.65
CA LEU A 265 1.11 9.21 -22.28
C LEU A 265 1.97 8.82 -23.50
N GLY A 266 3.29 9.00 -23.39
CA GLY A 266 4.27 8.69 -24.45
C GLY A 266 4.49 9.79 -25.49
N SER A 267 3.81 10.93 -25.38
CA SER A 267 4.05 12.08 -26.27
C SER A 267 5.42 12.72 -25.96
N PRO A 268 6.25 13.02 -26.98
CA PRO A 268 7.53 13.69 -26.76
C PRO A 268 7.29 15.12 -26.26
N LEU A 269 8.17 15.58 -25.36
CA LEU A 269 8.25 16.99 -24.99
C LEU A 269 8.64 17.83 -26.20
N ARG A 270 8.01 19.00 -26.35
CA ARG A 270 8.25 19.89 -27.49
C ARG A 270 8.65 21.27 -27.01
N LEU A 271 9.30 22.01 -27.88
CA LEU A 271 9.57 23.43 -27.70
C LEU A 271 8.52 24.23 -28.46
N GLU A 272 7.82 25.11 -27.76
CA GLU A 272 6.78 25.97 -28.29
C GLU A 272 7.01 27.42 -27.84
N ASN A 273 6.27 28.36 -28.45
CA ASN A 273 6.32 29.75 -28.00
C ASN A 273 5.86 29.85 -26.54
N CYS A 274 6.66 30.52 -25.72
CA CYS A 274 6.34 30.70 -24.30
C CYS A 274 5.01 31.45 -24.14
N VAL A 275 4.08 30.85 -23.38
CA VAL A 275 2.79 31.46 -23.06
C VAL A 275 2.94 32.23 -21.76
N LYS A 276 3.13 33.54 -21.86
CA LYS A 276 2.94 34.47 -20.73
C LYS A 276 1.43 34.63 -20.52
N ASP A 277 0.95 34.57 -19.29
CA ASP A 277 -0.45 34.72 -18.88
C ASP A 277 -1.33 33.47 -18.92
N ARG A 278 -0.85 32.37 -18.33
CA ARG A 278 -1.78 31.57 -17.55
C ARG A 278 -1.55 31.86 -16.08
N GLY A 279 -2.55 32.44 -15.41
CA GLY A 279 -2.51 32.67 -13.96
C GLY A 279 -2.16 31.40 -13.19
N GLU A 280 -1.78 31.54 -11.92
CA GLU A 280 -1.33 30.46 -11.01
C GLU A 280 -2.19 29.17 -11.10
N THR A 281 -3.48 29.29 -11.41
CA THR A 281 -4.45 28.20 -11.56
C THR A 281 -4.27 27.28 -12.77
N ALA A 282 -3.57 27.68 -13.84
CA ALA A 282 -3.40 26.81 -15.02
C ALA A 282 -2.16 25.90 -14.96
N TRP A 283 -1.30 26.12 -13.97
CA TRP A 283 -0.06 25.37 -13.84
C TRP A 283 -0.26 24.00 -13.19
N ASN A 284 -1.42 23.73 -12.59
CA ASN A 284 -1.72 22.44 -11.94
C ASN A 284 -1.61 21.20 -12.85
N ASN A 285 -1.70 21.36 -14.17
CA ASN A 285 -1.59 20.26 -15.14
C ASN A 285 -0.26 20.26 -15.94
N VAL A 286 0.61 21.26 -15.72
CA VAL A 286 1.89 21.44 -16.44
C VAL A 286 2.98 21.90 -15.45
N GLN A 287 2.97 21.37 -14.23
CA GLN A 287 4.09 21.60 -13.32
C GLN A 287 5.24 20.68 -13.75
N VAL A 288 6.33 21.24 -14.27
CA VAL A 288 7.61 20.56 -14.13
C VAL A 288 8.15 20.95 -12.77
N VAL A 289 7.84 20.11 -11.79
CA VAL A 289 8.41 20.25 -10.44
C VAL A 289 9.80 19.65 -10.50
N LEU A 290 10.82 20.51 -10.48
CA LEU A 290 12.18 20.05 -10.23
C LEU A 290 12.28 19.76 -8.72
N LYS A 291 12.21 18.48 -8.37
CA LYS A 291 12.63 18.02 -7.04
C LYS A 291 14.16 17.90 -7.09
N GLU A 292 14.82 18.41 -6.06
CA GLU A 292 16.26 18.21 -5.89
C GLU A 292 16.49 16.70 -5.72
N VAL A 293 17.14 16.07 -6.70
CA VAL A 293 17.60 14.70 -6.57
C VAL A 293 18.84 14.77 -5.70
N ILE A 294 18.70 14.46 -4.42
CA ILE A 294 19.86 14.18 -3.58
C ILE A 294 20.38 12.82 -4.07
N GLU A 295 21.35 12.84 -4.99
CA GLU A 295 22.17 11.67 -5.27
C GLU A 295 22.86 11.29 -3.95
N GLU A 296 22.40 10.23 -3.30
CA GLU A 296 23.27 9.51 -2.37
C GLU A 296 24.35 8.85 -3.24
N ASP A 297 25.54 9.42 -3.22
CA ASP A 297 26.76 8.84 -3.77
C ASP A 297 26.90 7.39 -3.28
N HIS A 298 26.45 6.43 -4.10
CA HIS A 298 26.86 5.05 -3.97
C HIS A 298 28.32 4.95 -4.43
N ALA A 299 29.24 5.25 -3.52
CA ALA A 299 30.62 4.84 -3.64
C ALA A 299 30.68 3.29 -3.57
N TYR A 300 31.23 2.72 -4.64
CA TYR A 300 31.52 1.31 -4.92
C TYR A 300 31.92 0.43 -3.72
#